data_AF-A0A2D6YB64-F1
#
_entry.id   AF-A0A2D6YB64-F1
#
_cell.length_a   1.000
_cell.length_b   1.000
_cell.length_c   1.000
_cell.angle_alpha   90.00
_cell.angle_beta   90.00
_cell.angle_gamma   90.00
#
_symmetry.space_group_name_H-M   'P 1'
#
loop_
_entity.id
_entity.type
_entity.pdbx_description
1 polymer ?
#
loop_
_entity_poly.entity_id
_entity_poly.type
_entity_poly.pdbx_seq_one_letter_code
_entity_poly.pdbx_strand_id
1 'polypeptide(L)'
;MEDLIPILGILVSIIIPVSVFIWLYFESKDKNQTILEITKNIDDPSKVEDLIGMLDERKKEPIDYRRTGVVTLFTGVGLFLFGVFFLGSVLKGVGALVASIGLGQIIAGYLYPNTSEELTNAVEDFERK
;
A
#
# COMPACT_ATOMS: atom_id res chain seq x y z
N MET A 1 29.49 -6.41 24.31
CA MET A 1 29.06 -6.81 22.94
C MET A 1 27.61 -7.30 22.92
N GLU A 2 27.11 -7.91 24.00
CA GLU A 2 25.73 -8.40 24.08
C GLU A 2 24.66 -7.30 23.90
N ASP A 3 24.88 -6.08 24.41
CA ASP A 3 23.91 -4.98 24.27
C ASP A 3 23.96 -4.27 22.91
N LEU A 4 25.05 -4.42 22.15
CA LEU A 4 25.23 -3.72 20.88
C LEU A 4 24.27 -4.25 19.80
N ILE A 5 24.03 -5.57 19.79
CA ILE A 5 23.15 -6.23 18.82
C ILE A 5 21.67 -5.80 19.00
N PRO A 6 21.10 -5.83 20.22
CA PRO A 6 19.77 -5.28 20.48
C PRO A 6 19.63 -3.81 20.11
N ILE A 7 20.62 -2.97 20.45
CA ILE A 7 20.59 -1.54 20.16
C ILE A 7 20.59 -1.28 18.65
N LEU A 8 21.43 -1.99 17.88
CA LEU A 8 21.45 -1.87 16.42
C LEU A 8 20.14 -2.35 15.79
N GLY A 9 19.53 -3.41 16.32
CA GLY A 9 18.22 -3.89 15.86
C GLY A 9 17.11 -2.85 16.01
N ILE A 10 17.06 -2.15 17.15
CA ILE A 10 16.08 -1.08 17.41
C ILE A 10 16.38 0.15 16.52
N LEU A 11 17.65 0.48 16.28
CA LEU A 11 18.00 1.59 15.40
C LEU A 11 17.56 1.32 13.96
N VAL A 12 17.82 0.14 13.43
CA VAL A 12 17.42 -0.23 12.05
C VAL A 12 15.90 -0.22 11.91
N SER A 13 15.15 -0.68 12.92
CA SER A 13 13.69 -0.70 12.87
C SER A 13 13.06 0.70 12.88
N ILE A 14 13.75 1.71 13.39
CA ILE A 14 13.30 3.12 13.36
C ILE A 14 13.77 3.82 12.07
N ILE A 15 15.01 3.58 11.66
CA ILE A 15 15.61 4.23 10.49
C ILE A 15 14.83 3.89 9.21
N ILE A 16 14.47 2.62 8.99
CA ILE A 16 13.80 2.20 7.76
C ILE A 16 12.45 2.91 7.56
N PRO A 17 11.50 2.90 8.51
CA PRO A 17 10.25 3.64 8.38
C PRO A 17 10.47 5.14 8.13
N VAL A 18 11.36 5.77 8.91
CA VAL A 18 11.63 7.21 8.79
C VAL A 18 12.16 7.56 7.39
N SER A 19 13.09 6.77 6.85
CA SER A 19 13.60 6.97 5.49
C SER A 19 12.50 6.84 4.43
N VAL A 20 11.62 5.85 4.55
CA VAL A 20 10.48 5.67 3.63
C VAL A 20 9.52 6.87 3.72
N PHE A 21 9.23 7.36 4.92
CA PHE A 21 8.39 8.55 5.11
C PHE A 21 9.01 9.81 4.51
N ILE A 22 10.31 10.03 4.70
CA ILE A 22 11.02 11.17 4.13
C ILE A 22 10.96 11.12 2.61
N TRP A 23 11.21 9.96 2.01
CA TRP A 23 11.13 9.79 0.56
C TRP A 23 9.72 10.07 0.02
N LEU A 24 8.69 9.48 0.63
CA LEU A 24 7.29 9.74 0.27
C LEU A 24 6.91 11.22 0.40
N TYR A 25 7.42 11.91 1.42
CA TYR A 25 7.18 13.33 1.64
C TYR A 25 7.78 14.17 0.50
N PHE A 26 9.05 13.95 0.16
CA PHE A 26 9.71 14.67 -0.92
C PHE A 26 9.08 14.38 -2.29
N GLU A 27 8.77 13.12 -2.58
CA GLU A 27 8.08 12.75 -3.82
C GLU A 27 6.73 13.46 -3.95
N SER A 28 5.96 13.52 -2.86
CA SER A 28 4.66 14.21 -2.85
C SER A 28 4.81 15.73 -2.96
N LYS A 29 5.83 16.30 -2.30
CA LYS A 29 6.10 17.74 -2.33
C LYS A 29 6.50 18.22 -3.72
N ASP A 30 7.43 17.52 -4.37
CA ASP A 30 7.91 17.88 -5.71
C ASP A 30 6.77 17.80 -6.73
N LYS A 31 5.98 16.72 -6.67
CA LYS A 31 4.77 16.56 -7.50
C LYS A 31 3.81 17.74 -7.34
N ASN A 32 3.47 18.10 -6.10
CA ASN A 32 2.56 19.21 -5.81
C ASN A 32 3.11 20.56 -6.30
N GLN A 33 4.43 20.78 -6.21
CA GLN A 33 5.04 22.00 -6.73
C GLN A 33 4.96 22.07 -8.25
N THR A 34 5.26 20.98 -8.95
CA THR A 34 5.13 20.92 -10.42
C THR A 34 3.70 21.18 -10.88
N ILE A 35 2.70 20.62 -10.19
CA ILE A 35 1.28 20.86 -10.51
C ILE A 35 0.92 22.34 -10.30
N LEU A 36 1.33 22.93 -9.17
CA LEU A 36 1.11 24.35 -8.90
C LEU A 36 1.72 25.27 -9.96
N GLU A 37 2.90 24.92 -10.48
CA GLU A 37 3.54 25.66 -11.56
C GLU A 37 2.80 25.48 -12.90
N ILE A 38 2.35 24.27 -13.21
CA ILE A 38 1.56 23.99 -14.42
C ILE A 38 0.22 24.74 -14.36
N THR A 39 -0.52 24.68 -13.25
CA THR A 39 -1.81 25.37 -13.07
C THR A 39 -1.67 26.89 -13.23
N LYS A 40 -0.56 27.48 -12.80
CA LYS A 40 -0.31 28.93 -12.94
C LYS A 40 -0.01 29.38 -14.38
N ASN A 41 0.39 28.45 -15.25
CA ASN A 41 0.76 28.74 -16.65
C ASN A 41 -0.24 28.19 -17.67
N ILE A 42 -1.35 27.58 -17.23
CA ILE A 42 -2.43 27.11 -18.12
C ILE A 42 -3.56 28.14 -18.14
N ASP A 43 -3.88 28.64 -19.34
CA ASP A 43 -5.00 29.57 -19.59
C ASP A 43 -6.36 28.88 -19.79
N ASP A 44 -6.37 27.55 -20.00
CA ASP A 44 -7.58 26.77 -20.32
C ASP A 44 -8.04 25.90 -19.13
N PRO A 45 -9.19 26.20 -18.50
CA PRO A 45 -9.66 25.49 -17.30
C PRO A 45 -9.93 24.00 -17.54
N SER A 46 -10.20 23.57 -18.78
CA SER A 46 -10.43 22.15 -19.11
C SER A 46 -9.20 21.27 -18.87
N LYS A 47 -7.99 21.77 -19.15
CA LYS A 47 -6.74 21.05 -18.93
C LYS A 47 -6.33 20.98 -17.47
N VAL A 48 -6.79 21.95 -16.66
CA VAL A 48 -6.60 21.94 -15.20
C VAL A 48 -7.48 20.84 -14.59
N GLU A 49 -8.69 20.66 -15.10
CA GLU A 49 -9.60 19.60 -14.67
C GLU A 49 -9.07 18.20 -15.04
N ASP A 50 -8.48 18.03 -16.22
CA ASP A 50 -7.79 16.78 -16.59
C ASP A 50 -6.55 16.51 -15.70
N LEU A 51 -5.74 17.53 -15.40
CA LEU A 51 -4.60 17.40 -14.48
C LEU A 51 -5.04 17.07 -13.05
N ILE A 52 -6.14 17.66 -12.56
CA ILE A 52 -6.73 17.33 -11.27
C ILE A 52 -7.32 15.91 -11.32
N GLY A 53 -7.94 15.52 -12.43
CA GLY A 53 -8.45 14.17 -12.68
C GLY A 53 -7.36 13.10 -12.63
N MET A 54 -6.20 13.33 -13.25
CA MET A 54 -5.03 12.44 -13.14
C MET A 54 -4.48 12.33 -11.71
N LEU A 55 -4.75 13.31 -10.85
CA LEU A 55 -4.39 13.26 -9.43
C LEU A 55 -5.44 12.54 -8.59
N ASP A 56 -6.72 12.68 -8.94
CA ASP A 56 -7.84 12.04 -8.26
C ASP A 56 -7.97 10.55 -8.67
N GLU A 57 -7.58 10.20 -9.90
CA GLU A 57 -7.37 8.81 -10.38
C GLU A 57 -6.20 8.10 -9.67
N ARG A 58 -5.47 8.79 -8.77
CA ARG A 58 -4.70 8.10 -7.72
C ARG A 58 -5.61 7.52 -6.63
N LYS A 59 -6.92 7.39 -6.86
CA LYS A 59 -7.72 6.27 -6.36
C LYS A 59 -6.98 5.00 -6.75
N LYS A 60 -6.15 4.51 -5.83
CA LYS A 60 -5.46 3.21 -5.91
C LYS A 60 -6.39 2.25 -6.61
N GLU A 61 -5.91 1.63 -7.70
CA GLU A 61 -6.62 0.52 -8.36
C GLU A 61 -7.33 -0.31 -7.30
N PRO A 62 -8.62 -0.64 -7.49
CA PRO A 62 -9.45 -1.26 -6.48
C PRO A 62 -8.65 -2.38 -5.82
N ILE A 63 -8.23 -2.15 -4.56
CA ILE A 63 -7.24 -3.02 -3.93
C ILE A 63 -7.84 -4.42 -3.93
N ASP A 64 -7.26 -5.33 -4.71
CA ASP A 64 -7.72 -6.70 -4.74
C ASP A 64 -7.31 -7.35 -3.42
N TYR A 65 -8.21 -7.25 -2.45
CA TYR A 65 -8.07 -7.82 -1.12
C TYR A 65 -7.97 -9.35 -1.17
N ARG A 66 -8.46 -10.01 -2.23
CA ARG A 66 -8.33 -11.46 -2.42
C ARG A 66 -6.90 -11.80 -2.80
N ARG A 67 -6.35 -11.14 -3.83
CA ARG A 67 -4.95 -11.35 -4.25
C ARG A 67 -3.98 -11.00 -3.12
N THR A 68 -4.17 -9.83 -2.52
CA THR A 68 -3.32 -9.36 -1.42
C THR A 68 -3.43 -10.28 -0.20
N GLY A 69 -4.65 -10.70 0.15
CA GLY A 69 -4.89 -11.58 1.29
C GLY A 69 -4.26 -12.97 1.13
N VAL A 70 -4.26 -13.54 -0.07
CA VAL A 70 -3.57 -14.81 -0.36
C VAL A 70 -2.06 -14.67 -0.15
N VAL A 71 -1.44 -13.60 -0.66
CA VAL A 71 -0.01 -13.35 -0.49
C VAL A 71 0.34 -13.19 1.00
N THR A 72 -0.44 -12.41 1.74
CA THR A 72 -0.24 -12.21 3.19
C THR A 72 -0.40 -13.52 3.96
N LEU A 73 -1.40 -14.35 3.61
CA LEU A 73 -1.64 -15.63 4.26
C LEU A 73 -0.45 -16.58 4.09
N PHE A 74 0.04 -16.75 2.86
CA PHE A 74 1.19 -17.60 2.58
C PHE A 74 2.49 -17.07 3.20
N THR A 75 2.64 -15.75 3.27
CA THR A 75 3.76 -15.12 4.00
C THR A 75 3.72 -15.50 5.49
N GLY A 76 2.55 -15.44 6.11
CA GLY A 76 2.36 -15.86 7.51
C GLY A 76 2.62 -17.34 7.74
N VAL A 77 2.15 -18.21 6.83
CA VAL A 77 2.45 -19.65 6.86
C VAL A 77 3.96 -19.89 6.74
N GLY A 78 4.64 -19.17 5.84
CA GLY A 78 6.10 -19.22 5.68
C GLY A 78 6.83 -18.85 6.96
N LEU A 79 6.45 -17.74 7.60
CA LEU A 79 7.02 -17.31 8.90
C LEU A 79 6.73 -18.31 10.01
N PHE A 80 5.54 -18.91 10.03
CA PHE A 80 5.16 -19.91 11.03
C PHE A 80 6.03 -21.17 10.89
N LEU A 81 6.17 -21.69 9.67
CA LEU A 81 7.03 -22.84 9.37
C LEU A 81 8.49 -22.52 9.67
N PHE A 82 8.96 -21.32 9.32
CA PHE A 82 10.32 -20.87 9.65
C PHE A 82 10.54 -20.84 11.19
N GLY A 83 9.52 -20.47 11.96
CA GLY A 83 9.53 -20.57 13.42
C GLY A 83 9.58 -22.00 13.94
N VAL A 84 8.89 -22.93 13.29
CA VAL A 84 8.93 -24.36 13.64
C VAL A 84 10.31 -24.98 13.42
N PHE A 85 10.99 -24.63 12.32
CA PHE A 85 12.27 -25.26 11.96
C PHE A 85 13.51 -24.56 12.54
N PHE A 86 13.48 -23.25 12.78
CA PHE A 86 14.72 -22.49 13.06
C PHE A 86 14.65 -21.56 14.29
N LEU A 87 13.62 -20.73 14.44
CA LEU A 87 13.64 -19.56 15.37
C LEU A 87 12.73 -19.67 16.61
N GLY A 88 11.99 -20.76 16.78
CA GLY A 88 11.22 -21.04 18.01
C GLY A 88 9.85 -20.36 18.12
N SER A 89 9.33 -20.29 19.35
CA SER A 89 7.90 -19.98 19.64
C SER A 89 7.46 -18.57 19.26
N VAL A 90 8.36 -17.57 19.34
CA VAL A 90 8.05 -16.19 19.00
C VAL A 90 7.71 -16.04 17.52
N LEU A 91 8.55 -16.62 16.65
CA LEU A 91 8.35 -16.51 15.21
C LEU A 91 7.14 -17.34 14.74
N LYS A 92 6.88 -18.47 15.40
CA LYS A 92 5.63 -19.23 15.23
C LYS A 92 4.41 -18.36 15.54
N GLY A 93 4.44 -17.57 16.62
CA GLY A 93 3.38 -16.64 16.97
C GLY A 93 3.19 -15.53 15.92
N VAL A 94 4.29 -14.91 15.49
CA VAL A 94 4.26 -13.86 14.44
C VAL A 94 3.70 -14.42 13.13
N GLY A 95 4.12 -15.62 12.71
CA GLY A 95 3.60 -16.26 11.52
C GLY A 95 2.10 -16.57 11.59
N ALA A 96 1.62 -17.08 12.73
CA ALA A 96 0.19 -17.32 12.94
C ALA A 96 -0.64 -16.03 12.89
N LEU A 97 -0.11 -14.93 13.44
CA LEU A 97 -0.75 -13.62 13.38
C LEU A 97 -0.87 -13.13 11.93
N VAL A 98 0.24 -13.14 11.18
CA VAL A 98 0.27 -12.70 9.77
C VAL A 98 -0.63 -13.57 8.90
N ALA A 99 -0.67 -14.88 9.13
CA ALA A 99 -1.56 -15.79 8.40
C ALA A 99 -3.05 -15.46 8.66
N SER A 100 -3.39 -15.13 9.89
CA SER A 100 -4.74 -14.72 10.29
C SER A 100 -5.17 -13.40 9.63
N ILE A 101 -4.25 -12.44 9.51
CA ILE A 101 -4.49 -11.19 8.79
C ILE A 101 -4.81 -11.47 7.31
N GLY A 102 -4.01 -12.32 6.66
CA GLY A 102 -4.25 -12.70 5.26
C GLY A 102 -5.61 -13.38 5.06
N LEU A 103 -6.02 -14.24 5.98
CA LEU A 103 -7.35 -14.85 5.99
C LEU A 103 -8.46 -13.79 6.06
N GLY A 104 -8.31 -12.79 6.94
CA GLY A 104 -9.23 -11.67 7.04
C GLY A 104 -9.32 -10.83 5.77
N GLN A 105 -8.20 -10.58 5.09
CA GLN A 105 -8.17 -9.87 3.81
C GLN A 105 -8.88 -10.65 2.71
N ILE A 106 -8.71 -11.97 2.64
CA ILE A 106 -9.43 -12.81 1.66
C ILE A 106 -10.95 -12.71 1.90
N ILE A 107 -11.38 -12.83 3.15
CA ILE A 107 -12.81 -12.73 3.51
C ILE A 107 -13.36 -11.34 3.16
N ALA A 108 -12.62 -10.28 3.47
CA ALA A 108 -13.01 -8.91 3.13
C ALA A 108 -13.15 -8.71 1.60
N GLY A 109 -12.25 -9.29 0.81
CA GLY A 109 -12.32 -9.22 -0.65
C GLY A 109 -13.49 -10.00 -1.28
N TYR A 110 -14.06 -10.99 -0.57
CA TYR A 110 -15.32 -11.62 -0.99
C TYR A 110 -16.55 -10.85 -0.50
N LEU A 111 -16.49 -10.24 0.67
CA LEU A 111 -17.62 -9.51 1.28
C LEU A 111 -17.82 -8.12 0.67
N TYR A 112 -16.74 -7.46 0.26
CA TYR A 112 -16.72 -6.15 -0.39
C TYR A 112 -16.06 -6.26 -1.78
N PRO A 113 -16.77 -6.82 -2.77
CA PRO A 113 -16.23 -6.97 -4.12
C PRO A 113 -16.16 -5.60 -4.82
N ASN A 114 -14.99 -5.27 -5.36
CA ASN A 114 -14.73 -3.99 -6.05
C ASN A 114 -15.40 -3.85 -7.43
N THR A 115 -16.19 -4.84 -7.85
CA THR A 115 -16.93 -4.84 -9.13
C THR A 115 -17.78 -3.59 -9.33
N SER A 116 -18.30 -2.99 -8.27
CA SER A 116 -19.10 -1.76 -8.38
C SER A 116 -18.27 -0.56 -8.86
N GLU A 117 -17.01 -0.43 -8.42
CA GLU A 117 -16.14 0.69 -8.83
C GLU A 117 -15.63 0.52 -10.26
N GLU A 118 -15.30 -0.71 -10.68
CA GLU A 118 -14.90 -1.01 -12.07
C GLU A 118 -16.02 -0.71 -13.07
N LEU A 119 -17.26 -1.05 -12.73
CA LEU A 119 -18.44 -0.76 -13.54
C LEU A 119 -18.72 0.75 -13.63
N THR A 120 -18.63 1.48 -12.51
CA THR A 120 -18.83 2.94 -12.51
C THR A 120 -17.79 3.65 -13.36
N ASN A 121 -16.51 3.30 -13.20
CA ASN A 121 -15.43 3.90 -14.01
C ASN A 121 -15.63 3.61 -15.51
N ALA A 122 -15.99 2.37 -15.87
CA ALA A 122 -16.26 2.01 -17.27
C ALA A 122 -17.45 2.77 -17.89
N VAL A 123 -18.45 3.11 -17.08
CA VAL A 123 -19.59 3.94 -17.53
C VAL A 123 -19.17 5.41 -17.66
N GLU A 124 -18.43 5.95 -16.71
CA GLU A 124 -17.94 7.34 -16.73
C GLU A 124 -17.00 7.58 -17.92
N ASP A 125 -16.14 6.61 -18.25
CA ASP A 125 -15.29 6.62 -19.46
C ASP A 125 -16.10 6.54 -20.76
N PHE A 126 -17.25 5.86 -20.75
CA PHE A 126 -18.16 5.81 -21.90
C PHE A 126 -18.94 7.12 -22.06
N GLU A 127 -19.36 7.75 -20.96
CA GLU A 127 -20.08 9.04 -20.98
C GLU A 127 -19.19 10.23 -21.37
N ARG A 128 -17.87 10.16 -21.10
CA ARG A 128 -16.89 11.17 -21.51
C ARG A 128 -16.49 11.10 -22.99
N LYS A 129 -16.91 10.06 -23.72
CA LYS A 129 -16.51 9.77 -25.10
C LYS A 129 -17.56 10.17 -26.13
#